data_AF-A0A7S0XMI7-F1
#
_entry.id   AF-A0A7S0XMI7-F1
#
_cell.length_a   1.000
_cell.length_b   1.000
_cell.length_c   1.000
_cell.angle_alpha   90.00
_cell.angle_beta   90.00
_cell.angle_gamma   90.00
#
_symmetry.space_group_name_H-M   'P 1'
#
loop_
_entity.id
_entity.type
_entity.pdbx_description
1 polymer ?
#
loop_
_entity_poly.entity_id
_entity_poly.type
_entity_poly.pdbx_seq_one_letter_code
_entity_poly.pdbx_strand_id
1 'polypeptide(L)'
;DDDDNDDDDDLLLHRPDSLADSHSPLSSRSGDDTADRLLAPPRLLAGARRRRPPPPRTPSPPGPGDACHVCRRPFVYAIRSKHHCYVCARAFCRRCGHVSHSHLRTCPVGAKCVCHKCSPPPPSSGP
;
A
#
# COMPACT_ATOMS: atom_id res chain seq x y z
N ASP A 1 -49.04 -26.88 -9.78
CA ASP A 1 -49.28 -25.61 -9.08
C ASP A 1 -48.02 -24.79 -9.17
N ASP A 2 -47.90 -24.33 -10.40
CA ASP A 2 -46.92 -23.45 -11.01
C ASP A 2 -47.20 -22.04 -10.50
N ASP A 3 -46.18 -21.36 -9.98
CA ASP A 3 -46.19 -19.91 -9.84
C ASP A 3 -44.82 -19.41 -10.30
N ASP A 4 -44.70 -19.31 -11.62
CA ASP A 4 -43.72 -18.52 -12.34
C ASP A 4 -43.88 -17.04 -11.93
N ASN A 5 -43.05 -16.58 -10.99
CA ASN A 5 -42.93 -15.15 -10.68
C ASN A 5 -41.82 -14.53 -11.53
N ASP A 6 -42.07 -14.45 -12.84
CA ASP A 6 -41.43 -13.49 -13.74
C ASP A 6 -42.01 -12.10 -13.44
N ASP A 7 -41.34 -11.35 -12.56
CA ASP A 7 -41.50 -9.89 -12.50
C ASP A 7 -40.17 -9.24 -12.89
N ASP A 8 -40.14 -8.89 -14.17
CA ASP A 8 -39.44 -7.75 -14.71
C ASP A 8 -39.53 -6.54 -13.77
N ASP A 9 -38.39 -5.98 -13.35
CA ASP A 9 -38.23 -4.53 -13.39
C ASP A 9 -36.75 -4.16 -13.58
N ASP A 10 -36.44 -4.10 -14.87
CA ASP A 10 -35.38 -3.36 -15.50
C ASP A 10 -35.37 -1.90 -15.02
N LEU A 11 -34.71 -1.62 -13.90
CA LEU A 11 -34.29 -0.24 -13.56
C LEU A 11 -32.82 -0.02 -13.87
N LEU A 12 -32.61 0.16 -15.17
CA LEU A 12 -31.62 1.04 -15.77
C LEU A 12 -31.33 2.28 -14.90
N LEU A 13 -30.22 2.26 -14.18
CA LEU A 13 -29.46 3.48 -13.90
C LEU A 13 -27.99 3.25 -14.26
N HIS A 14 -27.78 3.14 -15.58
CA HIS A 14 -26.54 3.55 -16.22
C HIS A 14 -26.18 4.94 -15.72
N ARG A 15 -25.14 5.04 -14.89
CA ARG A 15 -24.47 6.33 -14.65
C ARG A 15 -23.47 6.54 -15.79
N PRO A 16 -23.69 7.51 -16.69
CA PRO A 16 -22.68 7.86 -17.67
C PRO A 16 -21.49 8.53 -16.99
N ASP A 17 -20.31 8.20 -17.53
CA ASP A 17 -19.03 8.90 -17.49
C ASP A 17 -19.08 10.34 -16.96
N SER A 18 -18.46 10.54 -15.80
CA SER A 18 -17.95 11.85 -15.41
C SER A 18 -16.49 11.95 -15.85
N LEU A 19 -16.30 12.15 -17.16
CA LEU A 19 -15.06 12.68 -17.73
C LEU A 19 -14.97 14.17 -17.38
N ALA A 20 -14.69 14.46 -16.11
CA ALA A 20 -14.20 15.77 -15.71
C ALA A 20 -12.70 15.82 -16.03
N ASP A 21 -12.44 16.23 -17.25
CA ASP A 21 -11.24 16.89 -17.72
C ASP A 21 -10.70 17.85 -16.64
N SER A 22 -9.46 17.63 -16.20
CA SER A 22 -8.71 18.59 -15.41
C SER A 22 -7.25 18.47 -15.80
N HIS A 23 -6.99 18.90 -17.04
CA HIS A 23 -5.66 19.28 -17.49
C HIS A 23 -5.12 20.35 -16.53
N SER A 24 -4.23 19.93 -15.63
CA SER A 24 -3.43 20.89 -14.87
C SER A 24 -2.42 21.55 -15.82
N PRO A 25 -2.37 22.88 -15.90
CA PRO A 25 -1.46 23.58 -16.78
C PRO A 25 -0.01 23.29 -16.37
N LEU A 26 0.78 22.87 -17.36
CA LEU A 26 2.23 22.85 -17.31
C LEU A 26 2.71 24.26 -16.95
N SER A 27 3.13 24.43 -15.70
CA SER A 27 3.86 25.63 -15.30
C SER A 27 5.27 25.54 -15.86
N SER A 28 5.42 26.02 -17.08
CA SER A 28 6.66 26.47 -17.67
C SER A 28 7.28 27.54 -16.76
N ARG A 29 8.34 27.19 -16.04
CA ARG A 29 9.27 28.16 -15.47
C ARG A 29 10.63 27.88 -16.07
N SER A 30 10.81 28.42 -17.27
CA SER A 30 12.11 28.86 -17.78
C SER A 30 12.65 29.91 -16.82
N GLY A 31 13.77 29.56 -16.20
CA GLY A 31 14.58 30.42 -15.35
C GLY A 31 16.02 30.07 -15.61
N ASP A 32 16.45 30.35 -16.83
CA ASP A 32 17.82 30.65 -17.19
C ASP A 32 18.30 31.84 -16.35
N ASP A 33 19.01 31.56 -15.27
CA ASP A 33 19.80 32.56 -14.56
C ASP A 33 21.27 32.14 -14.60
N THR A 34 21.88 32.58 -15.69
CA THR A 34 23.19 33.22 -15.75
C THR A 34 24.21 32.84 -14.67
N ALA A 35 25.21 32.11 -15.15
CA ALA A 35 26.60 32.16 -14.74
C ALA A 35 27.01 33.49 -14.06
N ASP A 36 27.09 33.50 -12.74
CA ASP A 36 28.06 34.29 -12.00
C ASP A 36 28.27 33.72 -10.60
N ARG A 37 29.40 33.05 -10.40
CA ARG A 37 30.21 33.06 -9.16
C ARG A 37 31.43 32.17 -9.31
N LEU A 38 32.33 32.66 -10.16
CA LEU A 38 33.74 32.31 -10.09
C LEU A 38 34.33 32.81 -8.74
N LEU A 39 35.31 32.08 -8.25
CA LEU A 39 36.13 32.29 -7.03
C LEU A 39 35.48 31.94 -5.69
N ALA A 40 35.28 30.64 -5.45
CA ALA A 40 35.50 30.09 -4.12
C ALA A 40 37.00 29.73 -3.96
N PRO A 41 37.68 30.12 -2.87
CA PRO A 41 39.08 29.78 -2.63
C PRO A 41 39.26 28.26 -2.45
N PRO A 42 40.46 27.72 -2.75
CA PRO A 42 40.74 26.30 -2.56
C PRO A 42 40.64 25.99 -1.07
N ARG A 43 39.58 25.29 -0.67
CA ARG A 43 39.46 24.76 0.68
C ARG A 43 40.52 23.66 0.81
N LEU A 44 41.61 24.01 1.47
CA LEU A 44 42.67 23.10 1.88
C LEU A 44 42.03 21.83 2.44
N LEU A 45 42.43 20.69 1.87
CA LEU A 45 42.00 19.34 2.20
C LEU A 45 42.35 19.01 3.67
N ALA A 46 41.54 19.51 4.59
CA ALA A 46 41.62 19.16 6.00
C ALA A 46 41.19 17.70 6.15
N GLY A 47 42.20 16.82 6.19
CA GLY A 47 42.16 15.50 6.77
C GLY A 47 40.86 14.73 6.54
N ALA A 48 40.82 13.97 5.45
CA ALA A 48 39.89 12.85 5.29
C ALA A 48 40.11 11.86 6.44
N ARG A 49 39.49 12.14 7.60
CA ARG A 49 39.30 11.17 8.67
C ARG A 49 38.60 10.02 7.99
N ARG A 50 39.36 8.94 7.73
CA ARG A 50 38.85 7.70 7.15
C ARG A 50 37.63 7.34 7.98
N ARG A 51 36.44 7.60 7.43
CA ARG A 51 35.18 7.24 8.08
C ARG A 51 35.29 5.73 8.22
N ARG A 52 35.46 5.25 9.46
CA ARG A 52 35.43 3.82 9.73
C ARG A 52 34.15 3.29 9.08
N PRO A 53 34.23 2.20 8.31
CA PRO A 53 33.02 1.58 7.78
C PRO A 53 32.07 1.35 8.96
N PRO A 54 30.77 1.67 8.81
CA PRO A 54 29.81 1.41 9.87
C PRO A 54 29.94 -0.07 10.28
N PRO A 55 29.91 -0.39 11.59
CA PRO A 55 30.02 -1.77 12.02
C PRO A 55 28.94 -2.62 11.32
N PRO A 56 29.25 -3.87 10.96
CA PRO A 56 28.27 -4.77 10.37
C PRO A 56 27.05 -4.81 11.30
N ARG A 57 25.90 -4.39 10.79
CA ARG A 57 24.66 -4.41 11.57
C ARG A 57 24.33 -5.88 11.83
N THR A 58 24.39 -6.29 13.08
CA THR A 58 23.80 -7.57 13.49
C THR A 58 22.33 -7.56 13.08
N PRO A 59 21.80 -8.64 12.50
CA PRO A 59 20.39 -8.70 12.14
C PRO A 59 19.57 -8.55 13.42
N SER A 60 18.91 -7.40 13.56
CA SER A 60 17.99 -7.17 14.67
C SER A 60 16.89 -8.24 14.62
N PRO A 61 16.45 -8.77 15.77
CA PRO A 61 15.29 -9.66 15.79
C PRO A 61 14.10 -8.97 15.10
N PRO A 62 13.29 -9.71 14.33
CA PRO A 62 12.15 -9.13 13.63
C PRO A 62 11.25 -8.41 14.62
N GLY A 63 10.93 -7.15 14.31
CA GLY A 63 10.12 -6.32 15.19
C GLY A 63 8.70 -6.88 15.31
N PRO A 64 7.96 -6.55 16.39
CA PRO A 64 6.54 -6.84 16.50
C PRO A 64 5.79 -6.14 15.37
N GLY A 65 5.55 -6.87 14.27
CA GLY A 65 4.98 -6.30 13.04
C GLY A 65 5.55 -6.90 11.74
N ASP A 66 6.63 -7.68 11.81
CA ASP A 66 7.30 -8.23 10.63
C ASP A 66 6.82 -9.64 10.23
N ALA A 67 5.80 -10.16 10.90
CA ALA A 67 5.22 -11.47 10.60
C ALA A 67 3.69 -11.45 10.54
N CYS A 68 3.13 -12.35 9.75
CA CYS A 68 1.68 -12.55 9.69
C CYS A 68 1.20 -13.09 11.03
N HIS A 69 0.24 -12.42 11.69
CA HIS A 69 -0.22 -12.86 13.01
C HIS A 69 -1.00 -14.20 12.97
N VAL A 70 -1.48 -14.62 11.78
CA VAL A 70 -2.21 -15.89 11.59
C VAL A 70 -1.23 -17.05 11.39
N CYS A 71 -0.40 -17.00 10.34
CA CYS A 71 0.51 -18.12 10.00
C CYS A 71 1.93 -17.97 10.58
N ARG A 72 2.22 -16.89 11.34
CA ARG A 72 3.51 -16.56 11.96
C ARG A 72 4.72 -16.44 11.03
N ARG A 73 4.54 -16.66 9.73
CA ARG A 73 5.60 -16.51 8.72
C ARG A 73 5.96 -15.02 8.52
N PRO A 74 7.26 -14.69 8.40
CA PRO A 74 7.70 -13.32 8.21
C PRO A 74 7.25 -12.74 6.85
N PHE A 75 7.15 -11.42 6.78
CA PHE A 75 6.99 -10.67 5.54
C PHE A 75 8.38 -10.45 4.93
N VAL A 76 8.78 -11.32 4.02
CA VAL A 76 10.00 -11.13 3.23
C VAL A 76 9.71 -10.08 2.16
N TYR A 77 10.54 -9.04 2.11
CA TYR A 77 10.44 -7.95 1.13
C TYR A 77 10.28 -8.53 -0.29
N ALA A 78 9.36 -7.95 -1.07
CA ALA A 78 8.96 -8.35 -2.43
C ALA A 78 8.15 -9.66 -2.59
N ILE A 79 8.20 -10.63 -1.67
CA ILE A 79 7.49 -11.92 -1.85
C ILE A 79 6.10 -11.91 -1.20
N ARG A 80 5.96 -11.28 -0.04
CA ARG A 80 4.72 -11.30 0.74
C ARG A 80 4.25 -9.88 1.04
N SER A 81 3.09 -9.52 0.50
CA SER A 81 2.42 -8.26 0.83
C SER A 81 1.92 -8.27 2.26
N LYS A 82 2.10 -7.13 2.95
CA LYS A 82 1.67 -6.91 4.33
C LYS A 82 0.35 -6.14 4.31
N HIS A 83 -0.70 -6.79 4.83
CA HIS A 83 -2.03 -6.21 4.97
C HIS A 83 -2.38 -6.02 6.44
N HIS A 84 -3.21 -5.04 6.77
CA HIS A 84 -3.69 -4.81 8.14
C HIS A 84 -5.18 -5.09 8.21
N CYS A 85 -5.60 -5.81 9.24
CA CYS A 85 -7.02 -6.10 9.46
C CYS A 85 -7.72 -4.83 9.95
N TYR A 86 -8.82 -4.42 9.31
CA TYR A 86 -9.58 -3.24 9.73
C TYR A 86 -10.24 -3.42 11.11
N VAL A 87 -10.47 -4.67 11.54
CA VAL A 87 -11.11 -5.00 12.83
C VAL A 87 -10.11 -5.00 13.98
N CYS A 88 -8.99 -5.73 13.83
CA CYS A 88 -8.04 -5.95 14.94
C CYS A 88 -6.68 -5.26 14.77
N ALA A 89 -6.49 -4.48 13.70
CA ALA A 89 -5.25 -3.77 13.35
C ALA A 89 -3.98 -4.63 13.20
N ARG A 90 -4.08 -5.97 13.32
CA ARG A 90 -2.93 -6.87 13.19
C ARG A 90 -2.57 -7.14 11.73
N ALA A 91 -1.27 -7.31 11.48
CA ALA A 91 -0.75 -7.63 10.16
C ALA A 91 -1.07 -9.08 9.74
N PHE A 92 -1.44 -9.28 8.48
CA PHE A 92 -1.67 -10.59 7.88
C PHE A 92 -1.22 -10.61 6.40
N CYS A 93 -1.01 -11.81 5.84
CA CYS A 93 -0.66 -11.98 4.43
C CYS A 93 -1.92 -12.31 3.60
N ARG A 94 -1.86 -12.11 2.27
CA ARG A 94 -3.00 -12.36 1.35
C ARG A 94 -3.65 -13.74 1.46
N ARG A 95 -2.92 -14.77 1.92
CA ARG A 95 -3.46 -16.14 2.11
C ARG A 95 -4.20 -16.35 3.43
N CYS A 96 -4.08 -15.43 4.38
CA CYS A 96 -4.62 -15.56 5.74
C CYS A 96 -5.75 -14.57 6.02
N GLY A 97 -6.38 -14.04 4.96
CA GLY A 97 -7.45 -13.05 5.07
C GLY A 97 -7.97 -12.63 3.70
N HIS A 98 -9.03 -11.84 3.72
CA HIS A 98 -9.60 -11.19 2.55
C HIS A 98 -8.95 -9.82 2.35
N VAL A 99 -8.48 -9.56 1.13
CA VAL A 99 -7.85 -8.29 0.75
C VAL A 99 -8.75 -7.60 -0.27
N SER A 100 -9.27 -6.43 0.11
CA SER A 100 -10.22 -5.65 -0.72
C SER A 100 -9.55 -4.81 -1.81
N HIS A 101 -8.23 -4.94 -2.01
CA HIS A 101 -7.46 -4.19 -3.01
C HIS A 101 -6.44 -5.10 -3.70
N SER A 102 -6.32 -5.00 -5.02
CA SER A 102 -5.50 -5.92 -5.83
C SER A 102 -4.11 -5.39 -6.20
N HIS A 103 -3.92 -4.07 -6.33
CA HIS A 103 -2.70 -3.47 -6.91
C HIS A 103 -1.74 -2.81 -5.90
N LEU A 104 -2.12 -2.75 -4.61
CA LEU A 104 -1.34 -2.05 -3.60
C LEU A 104 -0.53 -3.01 -2.74
N ARG A 105 0.77 -2.71 -2.56
CA ARG A 105 1.68 -3.49 -1.70
C ARG A 105 1.34 -3.35 -0.21
N THR A 106 0.72 -2.24 0.16
CA THR A 106 0.26 -1.90 1.51
C THR A 106 -1.22 -1.56 1.46
N CYS A 107 -1.95 -1.81 2.56
CA CYS A 107 -3.34 -1.37 2.66
C CYS A 107 -3.39 0.16 2.70
N PRO A 108 -4.14 0.83 1.80
CA PRO A 108 -4.46 2.23 1.99
C PRO A 108 -5.35 2.38 3.23
N VAL A 109 -5.29 3.56 3.85
CA VAL A 109 -6.17 3.90 4.97
C VAL A 109 -7.63 3.76 4.50
N GLY A 110 -8.46 3.04 5.26
CA GLY A 110 -9.86 2.78 4.91
C GLY A 110 -10.10 1.52 4.06
N ALA A 111 -9.08 0.77 3.65
CA ALA A 111 -9.29 -0.52 3.02
C ALA A 111 -9.97 -1.52 3.98
N LYS A 112 -11.04 -2.17 3.54
CA LYS A 112 -11.80 -3.19 4.30
C LYS A 112 -11.13 -4.58 4.26
N CYS A 113 -9.82 -4.63 4.47
CA CYS A 113 -9.06 -5.87 4.54
C CYS A 113 -9.31 -6.60 5.88
N VAL A 114 -9.65 -7.88 5.87
CA VAL A 114 -9.99 -8.64 7.09
C VAL A 114 -9.18 -9.93 7.19
N CYS A 115 -8.66 -10.27 8.37
CA CYS A 115 -7.96 -11.53 8.58
C CYS A 115 -8.94 -12.69 8.83
N HIS A 116 -8.54 -13.95 8.61
CA HIS A 116 -9.41 -15.12 8.85
C HIS A 116 -9.93 -15.26 10.29
N LYS A 117 -9.22 -14.68 11.27
CA LYS A 117 -9.70 -14.69 12.67
C LYS A 117 -10.86 -13.71 12.91
N CYS A 118 -10.96 -12.67 12.08
CA CYS A 118 -12.00 -11.65 12.19
C CYS A 118 -13.02 -11.75 11.05
N SER A 119 -12.82 -12.63 10.06
CA SER A 119 -13.82 -12.86 9.03
C SER A 119 -15.03 -13.54 9.67
N PRO A 120 -16.25 -13.02 9.48
CA PRO A 120 -17.43 -13.75 9.89
C PRO A 120 -17.46 -15.10 9.15
N PRO A 121 -17.96 -16.17 9.79
CA PRO A 121 -18.25 -17.40 9.06
C PRO A 121 -19.21 -17.06 7.91
N PRO A 122 -19.12 -17.76 6.76
CA PRO A 122 -20.15 -17.61 5.73
C PRO A 122 -21.51 -17.90 6.37
N PRO A 123 -22.59 -17.19 5.98
CA PRO A 123 -23.93 -17.55 6.42
C PRO A 123 -24.12 -19.02 6.08
N SER A 124 -24.37 -19.87 7.08
CA SER A 124 -24.78 -21.24 6.84
C SER A 124 -26.05 -21.16 6.02
N SER A 125 -25.97 -21.50 4.73
CA SER A 125 -27.13 -21.72 3.89
C SER A 125 -27.91 -22.87 4.53
N GLY A 126 -28.87 -22.50 5.39
CA GLY A 126 -29.76 -23.44 6.05
C GLY A 126 -30.62 -24.17 5.01
N PRO A 127 -31.08 -25.39 5.31
CA PRO A 127 -31.89 -26.21 4.42
C PRO A 127 -33.26 -25.58 4.11
#